data_AF-A0A7C7JBK7-F1
#
_entry.id   AF-A0A7C7JBK7-F1
#
_cell.length_a   1.000
_cell.length_b   1.000
_cell.length_c   1.000
_cell.angle_alpha   90.00
_cell.angle_beta   90.00
_cell.angle_gamma   90.00
#
_symmetry.space_group_name_H-M   'P 1'
#
loop_
_entity.id
_entity.type
_entity.pdbx_description
1 polymer ?
#
loop_
_entity_poly.entity_id
_entity_poly.type
_entity_poly.pdbx_seq_one_letter_code
_entity_poly.pdbx_strand_id
1 'polypeptide(L)'
;LAYILKTAKEKGASRIEASQKAEDDWVRTIIEKARLVADFQEKCTPGYYNNEGNINRKPQNGFYGAGPIEFFSLMKKWRSKGNLEGLELTKQ
;
A
#
# COMPACT_ATOMS: atom_id res chain seq x y z
N LEU A 1 0.18 11.13 3.45
CA LEU A 1 -1.14 11.77 3.68
C LEU A 1 -1.14 13.26 3.37
N ALA A 2 -0.27 14.08 3.98
CA ALA A 2 -0.25 15.54 3.77
C ALA A 2 -0.26 16.01 2.29
N TYR A 3 0.55 15.38 1.42
CA TYR A 3 0.56 15.66 -0.02
C TYR A 3 -0.84 15.47 -0.66
N ILE A 4 -1.52 14.37 -0.34
CA ILE A 4 -2.85 14.04 -0.89
C ILE A 4 -3.86 15.11 -0.46
N LEU A 5 -3.88 15.45 0.83
CA LEU A 5 -4.79 16.46 1.38
C LEU A 5 -4.55 17.84 0.76
N LYS A 6 -3.29 18.24 0.60
CA LYS A 6 -2.92 19.50 -0.06
C LYS A 6 -3.43 19.53 -1.51
N THR A 7 -3.08 18.53 -2.31
CA THR A 7 -3.44 18.49 -3.73
C THR A 7 -4.94 18.35 -3.95
N ALA A 8 -5.64 17.57 -3.12
CA ALA A 8 -7.10 17.48 -3.17
C ALA A 8 -7.78 18.82 -2.82
N LYS A 9 -7.28 19.52 -1.79
CA LYS A 9 -7.74 20.86 -1.43
C LYS A 9 -7.52 21.86 -2.57
N GLU A 10 -6.35 21.85 -3.21
CA GLU A 10 -6.03 22.69 -4.38
C GLU A 10 -6.96 22.41 -5.57
N LYS A 11 -7.41 21.16 -5.72
CA LYS A 11 -8.40 20.75 -6.74
C LYS A 11 -9.86 21.04 -6.33
N GLY A 12 -10.09 21.55 -5.11
CA GLY A 12 -11.41 21.86 -4.57
C GLY A 12 -12.24 20.63 -4.21
N ALA A 13 -11.61 19.47 -3.99
CA ALA A 13 -12.31 18.24 -3.63
C ALA A 13 -12.65 18.22 -2.14
N SER A 14 -13.84 17.72 -1.81
CA SER A 14 -14.32 17.51 -0.43
C SER A 14 -14.34 16.04 -0.03
N ARG A 15 -14.24 15.11 -0.99
CA ARG A 15 -14.16 13.67 -0.78
C ARG A 15 -13.03 13.08 -1.62
N ILE A 16 -12.32 12.12 -1.02
CA ILE A 16 -11.17 11.41 -1.61
C ILE A 16 -11.40 9.93 -1.33
N GLU A 17 -11.47 9.11 -2.37
CA GLU A 17 -11.50 7.65 -2.23
C GLU A 17 -10.53 6.99 -3.18
N ALA A 18 -10.03 5.81 -2.81
CA ALA A 18 -9.36 4.95 -3.77
C ALA A 18 -10.42 4.37 -4.72
N SER A 19 -10.16 4.43 -6.03
CA SER A 19 -10.98 3.67 -6.98
C SER A 19 -10.84 2.17 -6.71
N GLN A 20 -11.91 1.41 -6.92
CA GLN A 20 -11.88 -0.06 -6.76
C GLN A 20 -10.73 -0.69 -7.54
N LYS A 21 -10.52 -0.24 -8.78
CA LYS A 21 -9.43 -0.72 -9.62
C LYS A 21 -8.05 -0.48 -8.99
N ALA A 22 -7.81 0.70 -8.43
CA ALA A 22 -6.53 1.02 -7.81
C ALA A 22 -6.30 0.20 -6.54
N GLU A 23 -7.35 -0.05 -5.76
CA GLU A 23 -7.29 -0.95 -4.60
C GLU A 23 -6.95 -2.38 -5.03
N ASP A 24 -7.67 -2.93 -6.02
CA ASP A 24 -7.44 -4.29 -6.54
C ASP A 24 -6.01 -4.45 -7.09
N ASP A 25 -5.53 -3.46 -7.84
CA ASP A 25 -4.17 -3.44 -8.38
C ASP A 25 -3.11 -3.36 -7.26
N TRP A 26 -3.38 -2.59 -6.20
CA TRP A 26 -2.50 -2.52 -5.04
C TRP A 26 -2.49 -3.83 -4.26
N VAL A 27 -3.65 -4.45 -4.02
CA VAL A 27 -3.76 -5.75 -3.36
C VAL A 27 -3.01 -6.82 -4.15
N ARG A 28 -3.12 -6.84 -5.48
CA ARG A 28 -2.34 -7.75 -6.33
C ARG A 28 -0.84 -7.53 -6.15
N THR A 29 -0.39 -6.29 -6.10
CA THR A 29 1.01 -5.95 -5.84
C THR A 29 1.47 -6.47 -4.48
N ILE A 30 0.65 -6.34 -3.43
CA ILE A 30 0.96 -6.87 -2.10
C ILE A 30 1.09 -8.40 -2.15
N ILE A 31 0.14 -9.10 -2.78
CA ILE A 31 0.19 -10.57 -2.94
C ILE A 31 1.46 -11.01 -3.67
N GLU A 32 1.83 -10.34 -4.76
CA GLU A 32 3.03 -10.64 -5.54
C GLU A 32 4.31 -10.47 -4.72
N LYS A 33 4.39 -9.39 -3.93
CA LYS A 33 5.58 -9.07 -3.12
C LYS A 33 5.62 -9.84 -1.79
N ALA A 34 4.50 -10.33 -1.28
CA ALA A 34 4.40 -11.06 -0.01
C ALA A 34 5.21 -12.37 0.02
N ARG A 35 5.43 -13.00 -1.14
CA ARG A 35 6.27 -14.20 -1.26
C ARG A 35 7.69 -14.00 -0.74
N LEU A 36 8.23 -12.78 -0.83
CA LEU A 36 9.57 -12.45 -0.34
C LEU A 36 9.68 -12.52 1.20
N VAL A 37 8.55 -12.52 1.90
CA VAL A 37 8.46 -12.39 3.36
C VAL A 37 8.01 -13.69 4.03
N ALA A 38 7.18 -14.49 3.36
CA ALA A 38 6.58 -15.70 3.93
C ALA A 38 7.65 -16.71 4.40
N ASP A 39 8.63 -17.02 3.54
CA ASP A 39 9.71 -17.96 3.85
C ASP A 39 10.58 -17.54 5.04
N PHE A 40 10.67 -16.23 5.31
CA PHE A 40 11.39 -15.71 6.46
C PHE A 40 10.58 -15.90 7.75
N GLN A 41 9.28 -15.58 7.72
CA GLN A 41 8.41 -15.70 8.90
C GLN A 41 8.23 -17.15 9.36
N GLU A 42 8.22 -18.11 8.43
CA GLU A 42 8.14 -19.55 8.72
C GLU A 42 9.37 -20.09 9.45
N LYS A 43 10.53 -19.47 9.28
CA LYS A 43 11.80 -19.90 9.88
C LYS A 43 12.10 -19.19 11.21
N CYS A 44 11.31 -18.20 11.60
CA CYS A 44 11.48 -17.49 12.86
C CYS A 44 10.92 -18.28 14.05
N THR A 45 11.57 -18.16 15.20
CA THR A 45 10.96 -18.52 16.49
C THR A 45 9.66 -17.73 16.71
N PRO A 46 8.62 -18.33 17.32
CA PRO A 46 7.39 -17.63 17.67
C PRO A 46 7.65 -16.28 18.37
N GLY A 47 6.96 -15.24 17.92
CA GLY A 47 6.98 -13.93 18.58
C GLY A 47 6.13 -12.88 17.86
N TYR A 48 6.25 -11.64 18.30
CA TYR A 48 5.47 -10.48 17.81
C TYR A 48 5.41 -10.38 16.27
N TYR A 49 6.52 -10.64 15.58
CA TYR A 49 6.63 -10.48 14.12
C TYR A 49 5.89 -11.54 13.31
N ASN A 50 5.57 -12.70 13.89
CA ASN A 50 4.85 -13.79 13.22
C ASN A 50 3.62 -14.25 14.01
N ASN A 51 3.08 -13.38 14.87
CA ASN A 51 1.87 -13.62 15.66
C ASN A 51 1.98 -14.90 16.53
N GLU A 52 3.09 -15.04 17.27
CA GLU A 52 3.39 -16.23 18.09
C GLU A 52 3.39 -17.53 17.26
N GLY A 53 3.87 -17.45 16.02
CA GLY A 53 3.87 -18.56 15.06
C GLY A 53 2.57 -18.75 14.29
N ASN A 54 1.54 -17.93 14.54
CA ASN A 54 0.28 -17.93 13.76
C ASN A 54 0.41 -17.07 12.50
N ILE A 55 1.23 -17.57 11.57
CA ILE A 55 1.59 -16.85 10.35
C ILE A 55 0.34 -16.56 9.52
N ASN A 56 0.28 -15.33 9.03
CA ASN A 56 -0.80 -14.88 8.16
C ASN A 56 -0.70 -15.58 6.80
N ARG A 57 -1.58 -16.56 6.58
CA ARG A 57 -1.63 -17.34 5.33
C ARG A 57 -2.30 -16.62 4.17
N LYS A 58 -2.86 -15.43 4.39
CA LYS A 58 -3.52 -14.61 3.37
C LYS A 58 -2.55 -13.51 2.91
N PRO A 59 -1.90 -13.64 1.75
CA PRO A 59 -0.83 -12.73 1.32
C PRO A 59 -1.28 -11.27 1.22
N GLN A 60 -2.55 -11.02 0.91
CA GLN A 60 -3.14 -9.68 0.81
C GLN A 60 -3.13 -8.90 2.14
N ASN A 61 -3.05 -9.60 3.27
CA ASN A 61 -3.02 -9.00 4.59
C ASN A 61 -1.57 -8.75 5.06
N GLY A 62 -0.58 -9.00 4.20
CA GLY A 62 0.83 -8.74 4.45
C GLY A 62 1.21 -7.30 4.18
N PHE A 63 2.46 -6.97 4.50
CA PHE A 63 3.06 -5.70 4.14
C PHE A 63 3.70 -5.73 2.75
N TYR A 64 4.13 -4.57 2.26
CA TYR A 64 4.88 -4.46 1.01
C TYR A 64 6.25 -5.15 1.12
N GLY A 65 6.37 -6.35 0.52
CA GLY A 65 7.53 -7.24 0.73
C GLY A 65 8.84 -6.85 0.06
N ALA A 66 8.87 -5.79 -0.76
CA ALA A 66 10.09 -5.33 -1.44
C ALA A 66 10.93 -4.32 -0.62
N GLY A 67 10.52 -4.05 0.62
CA GLY A 67 11.25 -3.20 1.54
C GLY A 67 11.05 -1.68 1.33
N PRO A 68 11.59 -0.86 2.25
CA PRO A 68 11.28 0.56 2.32
C PRO A 68 11.86 1.38 1.16
N ILE A 69 13.03 1.03 0.63
CA ILE A 69 13.69 1.79 -0.44
C ILE A 69 12.83 1.79 -1.71
N GLU A 70 12.38 0.60 -2.13
CA GLU A 70 11.51 0.47 -3.31
C GLU A 70 10.15 1.15 -3.07
N PHE A 71 9.57 0.98 -1.87
CA PHE A 71 8.31 1.63 -1.51
C PHE A 71 8.39 3.16 -1.59
N PHE A 72 9.45 3.78 -1.04
CA PHE A 72 9.63 5.22 -1.12
C PHE A 72 9.88 5.71 -2.55
N SER A 73 10.57 4.93 -3.38
CA SER A 73 10.75 5.22 -4.80
C SER A 73 9.41 5.21 -5.55
N LEU A 74 8.57 4.18 -5.30
CA LEU A 74 7.21 4.08 -5.84
C LEU A 74 6.36 5.28 -5.44
N MET A 75 6.36 5.65 -4.16
CA MET A 75 5.61 6.81 -3.67
C MET A 75 6.12 8.13 -4.27
N LYS A 76 7.43 8.29 -4.47
CA LYS A 76 8.01 9.47 -5.11
C LYS A 76 7.54 9.60 -6.57
N LYS A 77 7.60 8.49 -7.33
CA LYS A 77 7.14 8.44 -8.73
C LYS A 77 5.65 8.72 -8.86
N TRP A 78 4.83 8.20 -7.95
CA TRP A 78 3.40 8.48 -7.94
C TRP A 78 3.12 9.97 -7.68
N ARG A 79 3.79 10.58 -6.68
CA ARG A 79 3.64 12.01 -6.36
C ARG A 79 4.15 12.94 -7.47
N SER A 80 5.17 12.54 -8.23
CA SER A 80 5.69 13.38 -9.32
C SER A 80 4.70 13.55 -10.48
N LYS A 81 3.69 12.68 -10.61
CA LYS A 81 2.65 12.83 -11.62
C LYS A 81 1.67 13.97 -11.31
N GLY A 82 1.52 14.38 -10.04
CA GLY A 82 0.66 15.52 -9.65
C GLY A 82 -0.85 15.30 -9.83
N ASN A 83 -1.27 14.14 -10.30
CA ASN A 83 -2.65 13.88 -10.72
C ASN A 83 -3.46 13.05 -9.72
N LEU A 84 -2.84 12.58 -8.63
CA LEU A 84 -3.46 11.67 -7.66
C LEU A 84 -4.04 10.40 -8.32
N GLU A 85 -3.31 9.84 -9.29
CA GLU A 85 -3.70 8.64 -10.04
C GLU A 85 -4.21 7.52 -9.14
N GLY A 86 -5.37 6.95 -9.48
CA GLY A 86 -6.03 5.89 -8.72
C GLY A 86 -6.96 6.40 -7.60
N LEU A 87 -6.95 7.70 -7.29
CA LEU A 87 -7.90 8.33 -6.38
C LEU A 87 -9.03 9.02 -7.14
N GLU A 88 -10.25 8.83 -6.66
CA GLU A 88 -11.45 9.53 -7.08
C GLU A 88 -11.67 10.75 -6.19
N LEU A 89 -11.82 11.90 -6.82
CA LEU A 89 -12.00 13.19 -6.15
C LEU A 89 -13.35 13.75 -6.52
N THR A 90 -14.21 14.02 -5.54
CA THR A 90 -15.51 14.67 -5.78
C THR A 90 -15.62 15.98 -5.02
N LYS A 91 -16.38 16.91 -5.61
CA LYS A 91 -16.80 18.16 -5.01
C LYS A 91 -18.25 17.97 -4.59
N GLN A 92 -18.59 18.40 -3.39
CA GLN A 92 -19.99 18.54 -2.99
C GLN A 92 -20.54 19.85 -3.54
#